data_AF-A0A377PVS2-F1
#
_entry.id   AF-A0A377PVS2-F1
#
_cell.length_a   1.000
_cell.length_b   1.000
_cell.length_c   1.000
_cell.angle_alpha   90.00
_cell.angle_beta   90.00
_cell.angle_gamma   90.00
#
_symmetry.space_group_name_H-M   'P 1'
#
loop_
_entity.id
_entity.type
_entity.pdbx_description
1 polymer ?
#
loop_
_entity_poly.entity_id
_entity_poly.type
_entity_poly.pdbx_seq_one_letter_code
_entity_poly.pdbx_strand_id
1 'polypeptide(L)'
;MQDKIDKKSDNLIKKTCKELGLTYRELGEKIGYSEEAISKAARTDKISIPMQKACEMFLKIKELEEEKNLLDELTSILQKLTTRT
;
A
#
# COMPACT_ATOMS: atom_id res chain seq x y z
N MET A 1 -27.40 -20.82 -5.63
CA MET A 1 -27.89 -19.46 -5.95
C MET A 1 -27.33 -18.56 -4.85
N GLN A 2 -26.40 -17.64 -5.06
CA GLN A 2 -26.22 -16.74 -6.19
C GLN A 2 -24.73 -16.40 -6.36
N ASP A 3 -24.16 -16.79 -7.50
CA ASP A 3 -23.02 -16.09 -8.09
C ASP A 3 -23.46 -14.68 -8.51
N LYS A 4 -22.74 -13.65 -8.05
CA LYS A 4 -22.63 -12.37 -8.77
C LYS A 4 -21.21 -11.86 -8.66
N ILE A 5 -20.44 -12.24 -9.69
CA ILE A 5 -19.17 -11.66 -10.07
C ILE A 5 -19.44 -10.23 -10.56
N ASP A 6 -19.20 -9.24 -9.71
CA ASP A 6 -19.07 -7.85 -10.13
C ASP A 6 -17.59 -7.58 -10.43
N LYS A 7 -17.23 -7.59 -11.73
CA LYS A 7 -16.02 -6.95 -12.27
C LYS A 7 -16.13 -5.44 -12.05
N LYS A 8 -16.09 -4.97 -10.80
CA LYS A 8 -15.88 -3.57 -10.46
C LYS A 8 -14.38 -3.34 -10.48
N SER A 9 -13.93 -2.32 -11.21
CA SER A 9 -12.60 -1.74 -11.07
C SER A 9 -12.21 -1.71 -9.59
N ASP A 10 -11.10 -2.35 -9.24
CA ASP A 10 -10.62 -2.36 -7.86
C ASP A 10 -10.42 -0.90 -7.43
N ASN A 11 -11.12 -0.49 -6.38
CA ASN A 11 -10.94 0.84 -5.82
C ASN A 11 -9.61 0.95 -5.08
N LEU A 12 -9.20 2.18 -4.77
CA LEU A 12 -7.89 2.47 -4.20
C LEU A 12 -7.54 1.54 -3.03
N ILE A 13 -8.47 1.33 -2.10
CA ILE A 13 -8.27 0.46 -0.93
C ILE A 13 -8.00 -0.99 -1.35
N LYS A 14 -8.83 -1.57 -2.23
CA LYS A 14 -8.63 -2.95 -2.72
C LYS A 14 -7.32 -3.10 -3.45
N LYS A 15 -6.97 -2.13 -4.29
CA LYS A 15 -5.72 -2.09 -5.03
C LYS A 15 -4.53 -2.06 -4.08
N THR A 16 -4.52 -1.13 -3.13
CA THR A 16 -3.46 -0.99 -2.12
C THR A 16 -3.28 -2.26 -1.28
N CYS A 17 -4.37 -2.86 -0.79
CA CYS A 17 -4.30 -4.13 -0.06
C CYS A 17 -3.71 -5.26 -0.89
N LYS A 18 -4.07 -5.35 -2.18
CA LYS A 18 -3.58 -6.39 -3.09
C LYS A 18 -2.11 -6.19 -3.46
N GLU A 19 -1.70 -4.96 -3.75
CA GLU A 19 -0.33 -4.62 -4.13
C GLU A 19 0.65 -4.81 -2.97
N LEU A 20 0.24 -4.45 -1.76
CA LEU A 20 1.09 -4.52 -0.57
C LEU A 20 0.91 -5.81 0.25
N GLY A 21 0.01 -6.71 -0.16
CA GLY A 21 -0.30 -7.93 0.57
C GLY A 21 -0.90 -7.69 1.96
N LEU A 22 -1.61 -6.58 2.16
CA LEU A 22 -2.16 -6.16 3.45
C LEU A 22 -3.64 -6.54 3.59
N THR A 23 -4.04 -6.89 4.80
CA THR A 23 -5.45 -6.98 5.19
C THR A 23 -6.07 -5.59 5.36
N TYR A 24 -7.41 -5.50 5.33
CA TYR A 24 -8.10 -4.24 5.59
C TYR A 24 -7.83 -3.69 7.00
N ARG A 25 -7.64 -4.59 7.98
CA ARG A 25 -7.24 -4.24 9.34
C ARG A 25 -5.87 -3.57 9.36
N GLU A 26 -4.88 -4.20 8.73
CA GLU A 26 -3.50 -3.67 8.70
C GLU A 26 -3.43 -2.34 7.95
N LEU A 27 -4.12 -2.22 6.81
CA LEU A 27 -4.19 -0.94 6.11
C LEU A 27 -4.80 0.12 7.02
N GLY A 28 -5.93 -0.17 7.66
CA GLY A 28 -6.59 0.73 8.61
C GLY A 28 -5.65 1.19 9.73
N GLU A 29 -4.94 0.27 10.37
CA GLU A 29 -3.94 0.57 11.41
C GLU A 29 -2.83 1.51 10.90
N LYS A 30 -2.37 1.33 9.65
CA LYS A 30 -1.33 2.19 9.05
C LYS A 30 -1.83 3.59 8.69
N ILE A 31 -3.08 3.71 8.24
CA ILE A 31 -3.65 4.98 7.79
C ILE A 31 -4.52 5.68 8.85
N GLY A 32 -4.66 5.11 10.04
CA GLY A 32 -5.40 5.69 11.17
C GLY A 32 -6.91 5.51 11.13
N TYR A 33 -7.41 4.42 10.55
CA TYR A 33 -8.82 4.09 10.43
C TYR A 33 -9.13 2.69 10.97
N SER A 34 -10.38 2.46 11.41
CA SER A 34 -10.82 1.12 11.81
C SER A 34 -11.02 0.20 10.60
N GLU A 35 -10.93 -1.12 10.83
CA GLU A 35 -11.18 -2.12 9.78
C GLU A 35 -12.56 -1.95 9.15
N GLU A 36 -13.58 -1.63 9.96
CA GLU A 36 -14.96 -1.45 9.49
C GLU A 36 -15.07 -0.26 8.56
N ALA A 37 -14.37 0.84 8.85
CA ALA A 37 -14.35 2.03 8.00
C ALA A 37 -13.72 1.71 6.63
N ILE A 38 -12.58 0.99 6.63
CA ILE A 38 -11.88 0.56 5.41
C ILE A 38 -12.72 -0.44 4.61
N SER A 39 -13.29 -1.45 5.28
CA SER A 39 -14.16 -2.46 4.66
C SER A 39 -15.41 -1.83 4.03
N LYS A 40 -16.05 -0.89 4.72
CA LYS A 40 -17.19 -0.14 4.20
C LYS A 40 -16.80 0.69 2.99
N ALA A 41 -15.70 1.45 3.05
CA ALA A 41 -15.21 2.24 1.94
C ALA A 41 -14.85 1.36 0.72
N ALA A 42 -14.20 0.21 0.95
CA ALA A 42 -13.86 -0.77 -0.09
C ALA A 42 -15.10 -1.38 -0.77
N ARG A 43 -16.17 -1.65 -0.01
CA ARG A 43 -17.41 -2.25 -0.55
C ARG A 43 -18.31 -1.24 -1.24
N THR A 44 -18.43 -0.04 -0.66
CA THR A 44 -19.37 1.00 -1.12
C THR A 44 -18.77 1.94 -2.15
N ASP A 45 -17.46 1.88 -2.36
CA ASP A 45 -16.71 2.78 -3.24
C ASP A 45 -16.79 4.26 -2.83
N LYS A 46 -17.14 4.51 -1.55
CA LYS A 46 -17.23 5.84 -0.95
C LYS A 46 -16.01 6.05 -0.07
N ILE A 47 -14.90 6.39 -0.71
CA ILE A 47 -13.67 6.76 -0.01
C ILE A 47 -13.73 8.27 0.25
N SER A 48 -13.62 8.67 1.51
CA SER A 48 -13.55 10.10 1.85
C SER A 48 -12.22 10.69 1.37
N ILE A 49 -12.20 11.98 1.03
CA ILE A 49 -10.97 12.66 0.60
C ILE A 49 -9.81 12.47 1.61
N PRO A 50 -10.03 12.59 2.94
CA PRO A 50 -8.97 12.35 3.91
C PRO A 50 -8.45 10.90 3.90
N MET A 51 -9.33 9.92 3.75
CA MET A 51 -8.95 8.50 3.68
C MET A 51 -8.17 8.20 2.39
N GLN A 52 -8.61 8.78 1.27
CA GLN A 52 -7.89 8.68 0.00
C GLN A 52 -6.47 9.25 0.15
N LYS A 53 -6.33 10.45 0.71
CA LYS A 53 -5.02 11.08 0.92
C LYS A 53 -4.13 10.26 1.85
N ALA A 54 -4.69 9.71 2.92
CA ALA A 54 -3.94 8.84 3.83
C ALA A 54 -3.42 7.58 3.11
N CYS A 55 -4.24 6.93 2.27
CA CYS A 55 -3.82 5.82 1.42
C CYS A 55 -2.74 6.21 0.42
N GLU A 56 -2.90 7.34 -0.29
CA GLU A 56 -1.92 7.86 -1.24
C GLU A 56 -0.57 8.17 -0.57
N MET A 57 -0.60 8.80 0.62
CA MET A 57 0.60 9.08 1.40
C MET A 57 1.29 7.80 1.86
N PHE A 58 0.53 6.80 2.30
CA PHE A 58 1.08 5.51 2.71
C PHE A 58 1.78 4.78 1.54
N LEU A 59 1.16 4.78 0.36
CA LEU A 59 1.78 4.26 -0.86
C LEU A 59 3.07 5.01 -1.19
N LYS A 60 3.07 6.34 -1.10
CA LYS A 60 4.27 7.13 -1.38
C LYS A 60 5.40 6.86 -0.40
N ILE A 61 5.08 6.66 0.89
CA ILE A 61 6.07 6.27 1.90
C ILE A 61 6.71 4.93 1.51
N LYS A 62 5.90 3.95 1.08
CA LYS A 62 6.41 2.62 0.68
C LYS A 62 7.33 2.69 -0.53
N GLU A 63 6.93 3.43 -1.56
CA GLU A 63 7.77 3.69 -2.74
C GLU A 63 9.11 4.33 -2.36
N LEU A 64 9.09 5.35 -1.49
CA LEU A 64 10.32 6.02 -1.03
C LEU A 64 11.21 5.10 -0.18
N GLU A 65 10.62 4.21 0.63
CA GLU A 65 11.36 3.20 1.39
C GLU A 65 12.06 2.21 0.43
N GLU A 66 11.39 1.78 -0.64
CA GLU A 66 11.97 0.91 -1.67
C GLU A 66 13.11 1.60 -2.43
N GLU A 67 12.91 2.84 -2.88
CA GLU A 67 13.94 3.64 -3.54
C GLU A 67 15.18 3.79 -2.64
N LYS A 68 14.97 4.10 -1.35
CA LYS A 68 16.07 4.23 -0.39
C LYS A 68 16.82 2.92 -0.19
N ASN A 69 16.10 1.81 -0.01
CA ASN A 69 16.72 0.49 0.17
C ASN A 69 17.58 0.12 -1.04
N LEU A 70 17.12 0.40 -2.26
CA LEU A 70 17.89 0.18 -3.48
C LEU A 70 19.20 0.99 -3.48
N LEU A 71 19.16 2.27 -3.08
CA LEU A 71 20.35 3.11 -2.98
C LEU A 71 21.34 2.61 -1.92
N ASP A 72 20.82 2.14 -0.78
CA ASP A 72 21.62 1.56 0.30
C ASP A 72 22.31 0.25 -0.15
N GLU A 73 21.59 -0.60 -0.88
CA GLU A 73 22.13 -1.83 -1.48
C GLU A 73 23.24 -1.53 -2.51
N LEU A 74 23.00 -0.57 -3.41
CA LEU A 74 24.00 -0.13 -4.39
C LEU A 74 25.27 0.38 -3.70
N THR A 75 25.11 1.21 -2.66
CA THR A 75 26.23 1.72 -1.87
C THR A 75 27.02 0.58 -1.22
N SER A 76 26.32 -0.41 -0.64
CA SER A 76 26.96 -1.59 -0.05
C SER A 76 27.76 -2.39 -1.07
N ILE A 77 27.23 -2.58 -2.27
CA ILE A 77 27.93 -3.26 -3.37
C ILE A 77 29.18 -2.48 -3.76
N LEU A 78 29.06 -1.18 -3.99
CA LEU A 78 30.20 -0.31 -4.35
C LEU A 78 31.31 -0.38 -3.29
N GLN A 79 30.97 -0.28 -2.00
CA GLN A 79 31.93 -0.40 -0.91
C GLN A 79 32.67 -1.75 -0.92
N LYS A 80 31.95 -2.85 -1.14
CA LYS A 80 32.57 -4.19 -1.23
C LYS A 80 33.54 -4.32 -2.41
N LEU A 81 33.25 -3.62 -3.51
CA LEU A 81 34.11 -3.61 -4.69
C LEU A 81 35.34 -2.71 -4.50
N THR A 82 35.19 -1.54 -3.88
CA THR A 82 36.30 -0.60 -3.70
C THR A 82 37.26 -1.00 -2.57
N THR A 83 36.75 -1.62 -1.49
CA THR A 83 37.58 -2.05 -0.33
C THR A 83 38.41 -3.31 -0.61
N ARG A 84 38.22 -3.96 -1.77
CA ARG A 84 39.01 -5.12 -2.22
C ARG A 84 40.18 -4.76 -3.15
N THR A 85 40.46 -3.47 -3.31
CA THR A 85 41.63 -2.94 -4.04
C THR A 85 42.60 -2.31 -3.06
#